data_AF-A0A6N7YIP1-F1
#
_entry.id   AF-A0A6N7YIP1-F1
#
_cell.length_a   1.000
_cell.length_b   1.000
_cell.length_c   1.000
_cell.angle_alpha   90.00
_cell.angle_beta   90.00
_cell.angle_gamma   90.00
#
_symmetry.space_group_name_H-M   'P 1'
#
loop_
_entity.id
_entity.type
_entity.pdbx_description
1 polymer ?
#
loop_
_entity_poly.entity_id
_entity_poly.type
_entity_poly.pdbx_seq_one_letter_code
_entity_poly.pdbx_strand_id
1 'polypeptide(L)'
;MARLQDVRAALVAQDAGAIARWNDAARADREALLQVGLAGGEGPARELRVTVTNRPGIVAEIALALGRAGININDMTLSPSADRRTGEVALWVAADRAGRAAELVAGLGLQIEGEA
;
A
#
# COMPACT_ATOMS: atom_id res chain seq x y z
N MET A 1 10.01 -23.48 -11.85
CA MET A 1 11.48 -23.41 -11.65
C MET A 1 12.19 -22.49 -12.65
N ALA A 2 11.82 -22.46 -13.94
CA ALA A 2 12.46 -21.62 -14.96
C ALA A 2 12.62 -20.13 -14.55
N ARG A 3 11.53 -19.48 -14.10
CA ARG A 3 11.58 -18.08 -13.65
C ARG A 3 12.64 -17.80 -12.56
N LEU A 4 12.87 -18.74 -11.63
CA LEU A 4 13.89 -18.58 -10.59
C LEU A 4 15.32 -18.72 -11.15
N GLN A 5 15.50 -19.50 -12.21
CA GLN A 5 16.78 -19.61 -12.91
C GLN A 5 17.06 -18.34 -13.72
N ASP A 6 16.04 -17.77 -14.35
CA ASP A 6 16.14 -16.53 -15.13
C ASP A 6 16.57 -15.34 -14.25
N VAL A 7 15.91 -15.14 -13.10
CA VAL A 7 16.30 -14.06 -12.17
C VAL A 7 17.69 -14.31 -11.57
N ARG A 8 18.06 -15.55 -11.29
CA ARG A 8 19.42 -15.89 -10.85
C ARG A 8 20.46 -15.53 -11.91
N ALA A 9 20.19 -15.84 -13.18
CA ALA A 9 21.10 -15.49 -14.28
C ALA A 9 21.26 -13.96 -14.42
N ALA A 10 20.15 -13.21 -14.33
CA ALA A 10 20.17 -11.75 -14.35
C ALA A 10 20.98 -11.16 -13.19
N LEU A 11 20.85 -11.70 -11.98
CA LEU A 11 21.61 -11.28 -10.81
C LEU A 11 23.12 -11.55 -10.96
N VAL A 12 23.49 -12.75 -11.42
CA VAL A 12 24.90 -13.12 -11.64
C VAL A 12 25.53 -12.25 -12.74
N ALA A 13 24.79 -11.93 -13.80
CA ALA A 13 25.23 -11.07 -14.88
C ALA A 13 25.20 -9.56 -14.53
N GLN A 14 24.68 -9.20 -13.36
CA GLN A 14 24.40 -7.80 -12.97
C GLN A 14 23.59 -7.03 -14.02
N ASP A 15 22.67 -7.70 -14.72
CA ASP A 15 21.81 -7.09 -15.73
C ASP A 15 20.71 -6.27 -15.05
N ALA A 16 21.00 -4.99 -14.82
CA ALA A 16 20.07 -4.05 -14.20
C ALA A 16 18.73 -3.97 -14.95
N GLY A 17 18.74 -4.08 -16.28
CA GLY A 17 17.52 -4.01 -17.09
C GLY A 17 16.63 -5.24 -16.88
N ALA A 18 17.21 -6.43 -16.85
CA ALA A 18 16.48 -7.67 -16.57
C ALA A 18 15.94 -7.70 -15.12
N ILE A 19 16.73 -7.23 -14.15
CA ILE A 19 16.30 -7.12 -12.75
C ILE A 19 15.14 -6.14 -12.60
N ALA A 20 15.21 -4.97 -13.25
CA ALA A 20 14.13 -3.98 -13.23
C ALA A 20 12.83 -4.57 -13.80
N ARG A 21 12.89 -5.19 -14.99
CA ARG A 21 11.72 -5.86 -15.60
C ARG A 21 11.12 -6.95 -14.73
N TRP A 22 11.95 -7.72 -14.04
CA TRP A 22 11.49 -8.73 -13.08
C TRP A 22 10.69 -8.09 -11.93
N ASN A 23 11.22 -7.02 -11.34
CA ASN A 23 10.54 -6.29 -10.26
C ASN A 23 9.25 -5.62 -10.75
N ASP A 24 9.25 -5.05 -11.95
CA ASP A 24 8.06 -4.43 -12.54
C ASP A 24 6.97 -5.47 -12.82
N ALA A 25 7.34 -6.65 -13.32
CA ALA A 25 6.39 -7.75 -13.51
C ALA A 25 5.82 -8.23 -12.15
N ALA A 26 6.66 -8.35 -11.12
CA ALA A 26 6.20 -8.69 -9.77
C ALA A 26 5.27 -7.63 -9.17
N ARG A 27 5.53 -6.33 -9.44
CA ARG A 27 4.64 -5.23 -9.07
C ARG A 27 3.28 -5.37 -9.77
N ALA A 28 3.28 -5.57 -11.09
CA ALA A 28 2.06 -5.72 -11.87
C ALA A 28 1.22 -6.93 -11.42
N ASP A 29 1.86 -8.08 -11.16
CA ASP A 29 1.18 -9.27 -10.64
C ASP A 29 0.53 -8.98 -9.27
N ARG A 30 1.22 -8.23 -8.39
CA ARG A 30 0.66 -7.80 -7.10
C ARG A 30 -0.52 -6.84 -7.27
N GLU A 31 -0.41 -5.85 -8.14
CA GLU A 31 -1.48 -4.89 -8.41
C GLU A 31 -2.72 -5.59 -8.96
N ALA A 32 -2.55 -6.56 -9.87
CA ALA A 32 -3.64 -7.36 -10.41
C ALA A 32 -4.34 -8.19 -9.31
N LEU A 33 -3.58 -8.80 -8.40
CA LEU A 33 -4.15 -9.54 -7.26
C LEU A 33 -4.93 -8.63 -6.31
N LEU A 34 -4.41 -7.42 -6.03
CA LEU A 34 -5.12 -6.44 -5.21
C LEU A 34 -6.41 -5.98 -5.88
N GLN A 35 -6.40 -5.69 -7.17
CA GLN A 35 -7.62 -5.32 -7.89
C GLN A 35 -8.69 -6.42 -7.83
N VAL A 36 -8.32 -7.69 -7.96
CA VAL A 36 -9.25 -8.82 -7.88
C VAL A 36 -9.71 -9.10 -6.44
N GLY A 37 -8.80 -9.05 -5.47
CA GLY A 37 -9.09 -9.34 -4.06
C GLY A 37 -9.92 -8.24 -3.37
N LEU A 38 -9.75 -6.99 -3.78
CA LEU A 38 -10.48 -5.83 -3.24
C LEU A 38 -11.79 -5.54 -4.00
N ALA A 39 -12.00 -6.18 -5.16
CA ALA A 39 -13.24 -6.11 -5.94
C ALA A 39 -14.44 -6.79 -5.26
N GLY A 40 -14.28 -7.35 -4.06
CA GLY A 40 -15.41 -7.71 -3.18
C GLY A 40 -16.19 -6.51 -2.64
N GLY A 41 -15.74 -5.27 -2.89
CA GLY A 41 -16.41 -4.01 -2.53
C GLY A 41 -16.90 -3.17 -3.72
N GLU A 42 -17.36 -1.93 -3.44
CA GLU A 42 -18.05 -0.98 -4.36
C GLU A 42 -17.19 -0.39 -5.52
N GLY A 43 -16.34 -1.19 -6.18
CA GLY A 43 -15.58 -0.76 -7.36
C GLY A 43 -14.04 -0.74 -7.18
N PRO A 44 -13.30 -0.03 -8.05
CA PRO A 44 -11.84 -0.02 -8.01
C PRO A 44 -11.33 0.57 -6.69
N ALA A 45 -10.29 -0.05 -6.14
CA ALA A 45 -9.63 0.42 -4.92
C ALA A 45 -8.40 1.29 -5.24
N ARG A 46 -8.12 2.29 -4.40
CA ARG A 46 -6.89 3.07 -4.43
C ARG A 46 -6.11 2.88 -3.13
N GLU A 47 -4.79 2.76 -3.26
CA GLU A 47 -3.85 2.77 -2.14
C GLU A 47 -3.63 4.19 -1.60
N LEU A 48 -3.61 4.33 -0.28
CA LEU A 48 -3.15 5.50 0.47
C LEU A 48 -1.99 5.06 1.35
N ARG A 49 -0.81 5.67 1.18
CA ARG A 49 0.38 5.39 1.99
C ARG A 49 0.53 6.45 3.06
N VAL A 50 0.54 6.04 4.32
CA VAL A 50 0.53 6.94 5.48
C VAL A 50 1.77 6.71 6.32
N THR A 51 2.60 7.73 6.48
CA THR A 51 3.75 7.66 7.40
C THR A 51 3.25 7.88 8.83
N VAL A 52 3.61 6.98 9.74
CA VAL A 52 3.17 7.01 11.14
C VAL A 52 4.32 6.87 12.12
N THR A 53 4.19 7.50 13.29
CA THR A 53 4.98 7.14 14.47
C THR A 53 4.44 5.83 15.04
N ASN A 54 5.33 4.88 15.34
CA ASN A 54 4.94 3.59 15.90
C ASN A 54 4.54 3.73 17.38
N ARG A 55 3.27 4.05 17.61
CA ARG A 55 2.68 4.19 18.95
C ARG A 55 1.35 3.44 19.05
N PRO A 56 0.99 2.94 20.24
CA PRO A 56 -0.33 2.35 20.47
C PRO A 56 -1.45 3.29 20.02
N GLY A 57 -2.48 2.72 19.40
CA GLY A 57 -3.69 3.45 19.00
C GLY A 57 -3.63 4.14 17.63
N ILE A 58 -2.45 4.28 16.99
CA ILE A 58 -2.36 5.02 15.73
C ILE A 58 -3.24 4.44 14.61
N VAL A 59 -3.30 3.11 14.51
CA VAL A 59 -4.16 2.40 13.56
C VAL A 59 -5.63 2.60 13.89
N ALA A 60 -5.97 2.61 15.18
CA ALA A 60 -7.35 2.83 15.64
C ALA A 60 -7.81 4.26 15.34
N GLU A 61 -6.94 5.27 15.51
CA GLU A 61 -7.23 6.66 15.16
C GLU A 61 -7.58 6.81 13.67
N ILE A 62 -6.76 6.22 12.79
CA ILE A 62 -7.01 6.19 11.35
C ILE A 62 -8.34 5.47 11.05
N ALA A 63 -8.53 4.26 11.57
CA ALA A 63 -9.72 3.45 11.29
C ALA A 63 -11.00 4.14 11.79
N LEU A 64 -10.97 4.78 12.96
CA LEU A 64 -12.11 5.53 13.50
C LEU A 64 -12.43 6.77 12.68
N ALA A 65 -11.42 7.50 12.20
CA ALA A 65 -11.63 8.66 11.33
C ALA A 65 -12.35 8.28 10.03
N LEU A 66 -11.91 7.19 9.38
CA LEU A 66 -12.52 6.68 8.16
C LEU A 66 -13.92 6.09 8.42
N GLY A 67 -14.07 5.26 9.46
CA GLY A 67 -15.34 4.63 9.81
C GLY A 67 -16.43 5.65 10.17
N ARG A 68 -16.10 6.74 10.88
CA ARG A 68 -17.05 7.83 11.18
C ARG A 68 -17.53 8.57 9.93
N ALA A 69 -16.74 8.57 8.85
CA ALA A 69 -17.10 9.13 7.57
C ALA A 69 -17.78 8.11 6.63
N GLY A 70 -18.05 6.89 7.11
CA GLY A 70 -18.61 5.81 6.31
C GLY A 70 -17.68 5.35 5.19
N ILE A 71 -16.36 5.45 5.38
CA ILE A 71 -15.37 4.96 4.41
C ILE A 71 -14.86 3.60 4.90
N ASN A 72 -15.11 2.58 4.08
CA ASN A 72 -14.59 1.22 4.32
C ASN A 72 -13.09 1.15 4.01
N ILE A 73 -12.39 0.30 4.75
CA ILE A 73 -11.02 -0.12 4.47
C ILE A 73 -11.12 -1.50 3.83
N ASN A 74 -10.81 -1.60 2.54
CA ASN A 74 -10.85 -2.85 1.79
C ASN A 74 -9.69 -3.77 2.21
N ASP A 75 -8.52 -3.20 2.48
CA ASP A 75 -7.35 -3.91 3.02
C ASP A 75 -6.39 -2.91 3.68
N MET A 76 -5.47 -3.43 4.49
CA MET A 76 -4.45 -2.65 5.19
C MET A 76 -3.17 -3.48 5.36
N THR A 77 -2.03 -2.86 5.07
CA THR A 77 -0.72 -3.42 5.42
C THR A 77 0.08 -2.47 6.31
N LEU A 78 0.85 -3.03 7.24
CA LEU A 78 1.68 -2.28 8.17
C LEU A 78 3.14 -2.69 8.02
N SER A 79 3.98 -1.72 7.73
CA SER A 79 5.41 -1.93 7.44
C SER A 79 6.23 -1.07 8.40
N PRO A 80 6.71 -1.62 9.53
CA PRO A 80 7.54 -0.86 10.46
C PRO A 80 8.91 -0.56 9.84
N SER A 81 9.49 0.59 10.18
CA SER A 81 10.90 0.90 9.89
C SER A 81 11.83 -0.08 10.60
N ALA A 82 13.09 -0.17 10.13
CA ALA A 82 14.09 -1.05 10.73
C ALA A 82 14.35 -0.75 12.22
N ASP A 83 14.30 0.53 12.60
CA ASP A 83 14.46 0.99 13.98
C ASP A 83 13.16 0.89 14.81
N ARG A 84 12.04 0.49 14.18
CA ARG A 84 10.70 0.34 14.76
C ARG A 84 10.12 1.60 15.40
N ARG A 85 10.68 2.78 15.13
CA ARG A 85 10.17 4.06 15.67
C ARG A 85 9.06 4.64 14.81
N THR A 86 9.08 4.34 13.52
CA THR A 86 8.08 4.77 12.54
C THR A 86 7.60 3.56 11.73
N GLY A 87 6.67 3.81 10.83
CA GLY A 87 6.24 2.83 9.85
C GLY A 87 5.39 3.46 8.76
N GLU A 88 5.09 2.66 7.75
CA GLU A 88 4.08 2.95 6.75
C GLU A 88 2.82 2.13 7.06
N VAL A 89 1.67 2.79 7.03
CA VAL A 89 0.37 2.13 6.92
C VAL A 89 -0.14 2.38 5.51
N ALA A 90 -0.22 1.31 4.70
CA ALA A 90 -0.88 1.37 3.41
C ALA A 90 -2.33 0.89 3.55
N LEU A 91 -3.27 1.69 3.06
CA LEU A 91 -4.71 1.46 3.14
C LEU A 91 -5.27 1.37 1.73
N TRP A 92 -6.17 0.43 1.49
CA TRP A 92 -6.96 0.40 0.26
C TRP A 92 -8.40 0.81 0.57
N VAL A 93 -8.88 1.82 -0.13
CA VAL A 93 -10.26 2.31 -0.04
C VAL A 93 -10.85 2.43 -1.44
N ALA A 94 -12.18 2.54 -1.55
CA ALA A 94 -12.82 2.80 -2.84
C ALA A 94 -12.25 4.07 -3.50
N ALA A 95 -11.95 4.01 -4.80
CA ALA A 95 -11.20 5.04 -5.51
C ALA A 95 -11.89 6.41 -5.49
N ASP A 96 -13.22 6.44 -5.51
CA ASP A 96 -14.05 7.65 -5.39
C ASP A 96 -14.07 8.24 -3.97
N ARG A 97 -13.73 7.45 -2.95
CA ARG A 97 -13.60 7.87 -1.55
C ARG A 97 -12.18 8.25 -1.18
N ALA A 98 -11.19 7.95 -2.01
CA ALA A 98 -9.78 8.08 -1.69
C ALA A 98 -9.34 9.52 -1.34
N GLY A 99 -9.78 10.52 -2.11
CA GLY A 99 -9.48 11.93 -1.80
C GLY A 99 -10.03 12.35 -0.44
N ARG A 100 -11.27 11.95 -0.11
CA ARG A 100 -11.86 12.23 1.19
C ARG A 100 -11.17 11.48 2.33
N ALA A 101 -10.77 10.23 2.10
CA ALA A 101 -10.00 9.46 3.07
C ALA A 101 -8.64 10.12 3.34
N ALA A 102 -7.97 10.61 2.30
CA ALA A 102 -6.71 11.34 2.42
C ALA A 102 -6.86 12.62 3.25
N GLU A 103 -7.90 13.44 2.99
CA GLU A 103 -8.19 14.62 3.80
C GLU A 103 -8.38 14.30 5.29
N LEU A 104 -9.14 13.23 5.60
CA LEU A 104 -9.41 12.82 6.98
C LEU A 104 -8.14 12.36 7.68
N VAL A 105 -7.31 11.57 7.02
CA VAL A 105 -6.02 11.09 7.55
C VAL A 105 -5.05 12.27 7.74
N ALA A 106 -4.96 13.18 6.78
CA ALA A 106 -4.16 14.40 6.90
C ALA A 106 -4.63 15.28 8.07
N GLY A 107 -5.94 15.34 8.31
CA GLY A 107 -6.55 16.03 9.46
C GLY A 107 -6.14 15.47 10.83
N LEU A 108 -5.60 14.24 10.90
CA LEU A 108 -4.99 13.66 12.10
C LEU A 108 -3.54 14.12 12.30
N GLY A 109 -3.00 14.97 11.41
CA GLY A 109 -1.60 15.39 11.41
C GLY A 109 -0.65 14.34 10.82
N LEU A 110 -1.16 13.39 10.05
CA LEU A 110 -0.38 12.32 9.42
C LEU A 110 0.02 12.71 7.99
N GLN A 111 1.20 12.25 7.58
CA GLN A 111 1.73 12.50 6.24
C GLN A 111 1.23 11.41 5.29
N ILE A 112 0.80 11.81 4.10
CA ILE A 112 0.37 10.91 3.03
C ILE A 112 1.39 10.99 1.90
N GLU A 113 1.80 9.85 1.38
CA GLU A 113 2.72 9.75 0.25
C GLU A 113 1.93 9.53 -1.06
N GLY A 114 2.21 10.34 -2.08
CA GLY A 114 1.59 10.25 -3.42
C GLY A 114 0.39 11.17 -3.68
N GLU A 115 -0.17 11.14 -4.90
CA GLU A 115 -1.39 11.87 -5.27
C GLU A 115 -2.66 11.08 -4.91
N ALA A 116 -3.58 11.74 -4.21
CA ALA A 116 -4.82 11.20 -3.66
C ALA A 116 -6.01 11.16 -4.63
#